data_AF-A0A7V8W9I8-F1
#
_entry.id   AF-A0A7V8W9I8-F1
#
_cell.length_a   1.000
_cell.length_b   1.000
_cell.length_c   1.000
_cell.angle_alpha   90.00
_cell.angle_beta   90.00
_cell.angle_gamma   90.00
#
_symmetry.space_group_name_H-M   'P 1'
#
loop_
_entity.id
_entity.type
_entity.pdbx_description
1 polymer ?
#
loop_
_entity_poly.entity_id
_entity_poly.type
_entity_poly.pdbx_seq_one_letter_code
_entity_poly.pdbx_strand_id
1 'polypeptide(L)'
;ALARDGALGAAGDDPGAAPADGALVVAEDHVTELLLARERRLLRDLGSELLAPLASLTPAARGRLSDTLLCWLRHQGRLDPVAADLQIHPQTVRYRLGRAREILGGAVDDPGRRLELELALRARRLEARREAAG
;
A
#
# COMPACT_ATOMS: atom_id res chain seq x y z
N ALA A 1 -31.26 5.81 26.15
CA ALA A 1 -29.81 5.60 26.05
C ALA A 1 -29.45 5.67 24.57
N LEU A 2 -28.58 6.62 24.25
CA LEU A 2 -28.30 7.26 22.94
C LEU A 2 -28.49 6.38 21.68
N ALA A 3 -29.26 6.96 20.75
CA ALA A 3 -29.65 6.41 19.47
C ALA A 3 -28.44 6.15 18.55
N ARG A 4 -28.43 4.96 17.96
CA ARG A 4 -27.55 4.53 16.88
C ARG A 4 -28.11 5.05 15.57
N ASP A 5 -27.86 6.33 15.26
CA ASP A 5 -28.21 6.87 13.94
C ASP A 5 -27.06 7.74 13.42
N GLY A 6 -26.09 7.05 12.85
CA GLY A 6 -25.01 7.58 12.05
C GLY A 6 -24.68 6.49 11.05
N ALA A 7 -24.99 6.73 9.78
CA ALA A 7 -24.89 5.74 8.71
C ALA A 7 -23.50 5.08 8.73
N LEU A 8 -23.46 3.79 9.13
CA LEU A 8 -22.33 2.91 8.83
C LEU A 8 -22.35 2.73 7.31
N GLY A 9 -21.63 3.60 6.60
CA GLY A 9 -21.25 3.32 5.23
C GLY A 9 -20.48 2.00 5.25
N ALA A 10 -21.04 0.97 4.61
CA ALA A 10 -20.31 -0.24 4.29
C ALA A 10 -19.17 0.15 3.34
N ALA A 11 -18.05 0.58 3.93
CA ALA A 11 -16.77 0.61 3.25
C ALA A 11 -16.52 -0.84 2.83
N GLY A 12 -16.33 -1.05 1.53
CA GLY A 12 -15.97 -2.36 1.00
C GLY A 12 -14.82 -2.95 1.82
N ASP A 13 -14.86 -4.27 1.97
CA ASP A 13 -14.08 -5.16 2.84
C ASP A 13 -12.55 -5.17 2.51
N ASP A 14 -11.97 -4.02 2.18
CA ASP A 14 -10.54 -3.78 2.07
C ASP A 14 -10.05 -3.15 3.38
N PRO A 15 -9.46 -3.94 4.29
CA PRO A 15 -8.87 -3.40 5.52
C PRO A 15 -7.71 -2.41 5.28
N GLY A 16 -7.34 -2.13 4.03
CA GLY A 16 -6.41 -1.06 3.63
C GLY A 16 -7.05 0.10 2.85
N ALA A 17 -8.37 0.13 2.67
CA ALA A 17 -9.08 1.29 2.16
C ALA A 17 -9.18 2.34 3.27
N ALA A 18 -8.46 3.45 3.12
CA ALA A 18 -8.61 4.56 4.03
C ALA A 18 -10.03 5.14 3.88
N PRO A 19 -10.67 5.56 4.99
CA PRO A 19 -11.95 6.25 4.94
C PRO A 19 -11.86 7.54 4.11
N ALA A 20 -13.01 8.00 3.62
CA ALA A 20 -13.11 9.30 2.97
C ALA A 20 -12.63 10.44 3.90
N ASP A 21 -12.07 11.50 3.34
CA ASP A 21 -11.57 12.64 4.12
C ASP A 21 -12.68 13.24 5.00
N GLY A 22 -12.37 13.40 6.30
CA GLY A 22 -13.29 13.92 7.30
C GLY A 22 -14.29 12.89 7.87
N ALA A 23 -14.29 11.64 7.41
CA ALA A 23 -15.14 10.60 7.99
C ALA A 23 -14.60 10.13 9.35
N LEU A 24 -15.48 10.07 10.35
CA LEU A 24 -15.18 9.39 11.61
C LEU A 24 -15.17 7.88 11.38
N VAL A 25 -14.15 7.22 11.91
CA VAL A 25 -13.99 5.76 11.85
C VAL A 25 -13.83 5.16 13.22
N VAL A 26 -14.16 3.88 13.34
CA VAL A 26 -13.87 3.08 14.54
C VAL A 26 -12.37 2.78 14.55
N ALA A 27 -11.69 3.21 15.61
CA ALA A 27 -10.22 3.15 15.68
C ALA A 27 -9.70 1.70 15.67
N GLU A 28 -10.44 0.79 16.30
CA GLU A 28 -10.13 -0.63 16.40
C GLU A 28 -10.10 -1.33 15.03
N ASP A 29 -10.86 -0.84 14.06
CA ASP A 29 -10.89 -1.38 12.69
C ASP A 29 -9.73 -0.88 11.82
N HIS A 30 -9.01 0.16 12.28
CA HIS A 30 -7.96 0.86 11.53
C HIS A 30 -6.65 0.99 12.32
N VAL A 31 -6.39 0.07 13.25
CA VAL A 31 -5.20 0.12 14.12
C VAL A 31 -3.91 0.20 13.31
N THR A 32 -3.84 -0.49 12.18
CA THR A 32 -2.65 -0.48 11.31
C THR A 32 -2.41 0.90 10.71
N GLU A 33 -3.45 1.51 10.13
CA GLU A 33 -3.39 2.84 9.52
C GLU A 33 -3.06 3.91 10.56
N LEU A 34 -3.62 3.81 11.77
CA LEU A 34 -3.34 4.68 12.90
C LEU A 34 -1.90 4.53 13.39
N LEU A 35 -1.38 3.30 13.47
CA LEU A 35 0.01 3.02 13.81
C LEU A 35 0.96 3.62 12.77
N LEU A 36 0.68 3.40 11.48
CA LEU A 36 1.46 3.96 10.38
C LEU A 36 1.44 5.51 10.40
N ALA A 37 0.29 6.09 10.73
CA ALA A 37 0.12 7.52 10.89
C ALA A 37 0.87 8.10 12.10
N ARG A 38 1.14 7.29 13.13
CA ARG A 38 1.89 7.69 14.32
C ARG A 38 3.40 7.61 14.09
N GLU A 39 3.88 6.50 13.55
CA GLU A 39 5.31 6.21 13.35
C GLU A 39 5.89 6.74 12.01
N ARG A 40 5.36 7.87 11.54
CA ARG A 40 5.67 8.42 10.19
C ARG A 40 7.15 8.59 9.91
N ARG A 41 7.91 9.04 10.91
CA ARG A 41 9.34 9.29 10.74
C ARG A 41 10.09 7.97 10.47
N LEU A 42 9.86 6.97 11.31
CA LEU A 42 10.47 5.65 11.17
C LEU A 42 10.10 5.01 9.82
N LEU A 43 8.85 5.13 9.41
CA LEU A 43 8.38 4.57 8.13
C LEU A 43 8.93 5.32 6.92
N ARG A 44 9.17 6.63 7.04
CA ARG A 44 9.84 7.39 5.99
C ARG A 44 11.31 7.01 5.87
N ASP A 45 11.99 6.81 6.99
CA ASP A 45 13.38 6.36 7.01
C ASP A 45 13.48 4.95 6.39
N LEU A 46 12.60 4.03 6.79
CA LEU A 46 12.48 2.70 6.19
C LEU A 46 12.19 2.79 4.68
N GLY A 47 11.19 3.59 4.28
CA GLY A 47 10.84 3.75 2.88
C GLY A 47 11.95 4.38 2.04
N SER A 48 12.72 5.31 2.62
CA SER A 48 13.86 5.93 1.96
C SER A 48 14.98 4.93 1.70
N GLU A 49 15.20 3.97 2.61
CA GLU A 49 16.16 2.89 2.40
C GLU A 49 15.63 1.86 1.38
N LEU A 50 14.45 1.29 1.62
CA LEU A 50 13.91 0.17 0.85
C LEU A 50 13.54 0.54 -0.58
N LEU A 51 13.00 1.74 -0.77
CA LEU A 51 12.48 2.18 -2.05
C LEU A 51 13.45 3.11 -2.78
N ALA A 52 14.63 3.41 -2.21
CA ALA A 52 15.70 4.15 -2.89
C ALA A 52 16.04 3.58 -4.27
N PRO A 53 16.12 2.25 -4.50
CA PRO A 53 16.40 1.71 -5.83
C PRO A 53 15.36 2.11 -6.90
N LEU A 54 14.13 2.39 -6.49
CA LEU A 54 13.06 2.87 -7.39
C LEU A 54 13.22 4.35 -7.80
N ALA A 55 14.17 5.08 -7.21
CA ALA A 55 14.40 6.50 -7.48
C ALA A 55 14.81 6.76 -8.94
N SER A 56 15.44 5.78 -9.59
CA SER A 56 15.83 5.83 -11.01
C SER A 56 14.64 5.81 -11.98
N LEU A 57 13.45 5.41 -11.52
CA LEU A 57 12.25 5.36 -12.33
C LEU A 57 11.56 6.72 -12.40
N THR A 58 10.88 6.99 -13.52
CA THR A 58 9.97 8.13 -13.63
C THR A 58 8.86 8.04 -12.58
N PRO A 59 8.29 9.17 -12.11
CA PRO A 59 7.24 9.15 -11.09
C PRO A 59 6.06 8.23 -11.44
N ALA A 60 5.62 8.25 -12.70
CA ALA A 60 4.53 7.40 -13.17
C ALA A 60 4.90 5.90 -13.18
N ALA A 61 6.12 5.54 -13.58
CA ALA A 61 6.58 4.15 -13.53
C ALA A 61 6.74 3.66 -12.09
N ARG A 62 7.31 4.50 -11.23
CA ARG A 62 7.46 4.24 -9.80
C ARG A 62 6.11 3.99 -9.13
N GLY A 63 5.10 4.83 -9.41
CA GLY A 63 3.74 4.67 -8.91
C GLY A 63 3.15 3.32 -9.30
N ARG A 64 3.07 3.04 -10.61
CA ARG A 64 2.51 1.76 -11.11
C ARG A 64 3.21 0.52 -10.56
N LEU A 65 4.54 0.56 -10.45
CA LEU A 65 5.31 -0.56 -9.89
C LEU A 65 5.04 -0.73 -8.39
N SER A 66 4.97 0.38 -7.65
CA SER A 66 4.65 0.40 -6.21
C SER A 66 3.25 -0.15 -5.94
N ASP A 67 2.25 0.26 -6.73
CA ASP A 67 0.87 -0.23 -6.61
C ASP A 67 0.77 -1.73 -6.93
N THR A 68 1.50 -2.18 -7.97
CA THR A 68 1.53 -3.59 -8.35
C THR A 68 2.18 -4.43 -7.25
N LEU A 69 3.29 -3.97 -6.68
CA LEU A 69 3.98 -4.67 -5.61
C LEU A 69 3.14 -4.72 -4.33
N LEU A 70 2.51 -3.60 -3.93
CA LEU A 70 1.65 -3.56 -2.75
C LEU A 70 0.44 -4.50 -2.88
N CYS A 71 -0.21 -4.50 -4.05
CA CYS A 71 -1.33 -5.41 -4.33
C CYS A 71 -0.87 -6.88 -4.30
N TRP A 72 0.30 -7.18 -4.86
CA TRP A 72 0.87 -8.54 -4.84
C TRP A 72 1.25 -9.02 -3.44
N LEU A 73 1.77 -8.14 -2.58
CA LEU A 73 2.05 -8.44 -1.18
C LEU A 73 0.76 -8.76 -0.41
N ARG A 74 -0.28 -7.95 -0.59
CA ARG A 74 -1.62 -8.18 -0.01
C ARG A 74 -2.22 -9.53 -0.44
N HIS A 75 -2.03 -9.91 -1.69
CA HIS A 75 -2.49 -11.20 -2.24
C HIS A 75 -1.54 -12.36 -1.99
N GLN A 76 -0.56 -12.21 -1.09
CA GLN A 76 0.39 -13.26 -0.70
C GLN A 76 1.09 -13.90 -1.90
N GLY A 77 1.37 -13.11 -2.92
CA GLY A 77 2.11 -13.55 -4.09
C GLY A 77 1.26 -14.04 -5.27
N ARG A 78 -0.07 -14.17 -5.12
CA ARG A 78 -0.96 -14.65 -6.19
C ARG A 78 -1.12 -13.60 -7.29
N LEU A 79 -0.99 -14.02 -8.54
CA LEU A 79 -0.99 -13.09 -9.69
C LEU A 79 -2.39 -12.75 -10.19
N ASP A 80 -3.30 -13.72 -10.26
CA ASP A 80 -4.63 -13.52 -10.84
C ASP A 80 -5.48 -12.53 -10.01
N PRO A 81 -5.48 -12.59 -8.67
CA PRO A 81 -6.15 -11.57 -7.86
C PRO A 81 -5.57 -10.17 -8.06
N VAL A 82 -4.25 -10.05 -8.26
CA VAL A 82 -3.59 -8.76 -8.53
C VAL A 82 -4.00 -8.20 -9.89
N ALA A 83 -4.08 -9.05 -10.91
CA ALA A 83 -4.54 -8.67 -12.23
C ALA A 83 -5.99 -8.16 -12.19
N ALA A 84 -6.86 -8.86 -11.43
CA ALA A 84 -8.25 -8.48 -11.23
C ALA A 84 -8.37 -7.13 -10.49
N ASP A 85 -7.72 -6.98 -9.35
CA ASP A 85 -7.78 -5.77 -8.52
C ASP A 85 -7.24 -4.53 -9.24
N LEU A 86 -6.16 -4.68 -10.00
CA LEU A 86 -5.55 -3.58 -10.75
C LEU A 86 -6.16 -3.38 -12.13
N GLN A 87 -7.11 -4.24 -12.53
CA GLN A 87 -7.73 -4.26 -13.86
C GLN A 87 -6.70 -4.23 -15.00
N ILE A 88 -5.66 -5.06 -14.89
CA ILE A 88 -4.59 -5.20 -15.89
C ILE A 88 -4.40 -6.66 -16.27
N HIS A 89 -3.80 -6.90 -17.44
CA HIS A 89 -3.53 -8.25 -17.91
C HIS A 89 -2.52 -8.98 -16.98
N PRO A 90 -2.69 -10.30 -16.68
CA PRO A 90 -1.75 -11.06 -15.84
C PRO A 90 -0.29 -11.01 -16.32
N GLN A 91 -0.06 -10.90 -17.63
CA GLN A 91 1.29 -10.73 -18.18
C GLN A 91 1.92 -9.39 -17.79
N THR A 92 1.13 -8.33 -17.69
CA THR A 92 1.60 -7.03 -17.20
C THR A 92 1.98 -7.10 -15.72
N VAL A 93 1.24 -7.86 -14.91
CA VAL A 93 1.60 -8.13 -13.50
C VAL A 93 2.95 -8.85 -13.44
N ARG A 94 3.11 -9.95 -14.18
CA ARG A 94 4.38 -10.70 -14.25
C ARG A 94 5.55 -9.82 -14.66
N TYR A 95 5.37 -9.04 -15.73
CA TYR A 95 6.40 -8.12 -16.22
C TYR A 95 6.81 -7.11 -15.13
N ARG A 96 5.83 -6.46 -14.49
CA ARG A 96 6.11 -5.49 -13.43
C ARG A 96 6.77 -6.13 -12.22
N LEU A 97 6.36 -7.33 -11.81
CA LEU A 97 7.01 -8.03 -10.69
C LEU A 97 8.41 -8.52 -11.04
N GLY A 98 8.66 -8.95 -12.28
CA GLY A 98 10.01 -9.21 -12.78
C GLY A 98 10.88 -7.97 -12.65
N ARG A 99 10.37 -6.82 -13.11
CA ARG A 99 11.06 -5.53 -12.96
C ARG A 99 11.28 -5.13 -11.50
N ALA A 100 10.32 -5.41 -10.60
CA ALA A 100 10.50 -5.17 -9.18
C ALA A 100 11.65 -6.00 -8.61
N ARG A 101 11.74 -7.29 -8.96
CA ARG A 101 12.84 -8.17 -8.53
C ARG A 101 14.20 -7.73 -9.08
N GLU A 102 14.26 -7.26 -10.33
CA GLU A 102 15.49 -6.72 -10.91
C GLU A 102 16.00 -5.50 -10.13
N ILE A 103 15.11 -4.63 -9.66
CA ILE A 103 15.48 -3.37 -9.01
C ILE A 103 15.69 -3.53 -7.49
N LEU A 104 14.80 -4.27 -6.82
CA LEU A 104 14.78 -4.43 -5.36
C LEU A 104 15.53 -5.69 -4.90
N GLY A 105 15.94 -6.56 -5.83
CA GLY A 105 16.68 -7.78 -5.54
C GLY A 105 15.95 -8.74 -4.60
N GLY A 106 16.72 -9.40 -3.74
CA GLY A 106 16.22 -10.42 -2.81
C GLY A 106 15.21 -9.91 -1.78
N ALA A 107 15.05 -8.59 -1.61
CA ALA A 107 14.03 -8.03 -0.72
C ALA A 107 12.60 -8.43 -1.12
N VAL A 108 12.35 -8.68 -2.41
CA VAL A 108 11.04 -9.12 -2.90
C VAL A 108 10.78 -10.59 -2.59
N ASP A 109 11.80 -11.37 -2.27
CA ASP A 109 11.70 -12.81 -2.05
C ASP A 109 11.90 -13.21 -0.57
N ASP A 110 12.53 -12.35 0.24
CA ASP A 110 12.67 -12.54 1.68
C ASP A 110 11.37 -12.21 2.46
N PRO A 111 10.83 -13.11 3.29
CA PRO A 111 9.59 -12.88 4.04
C PRO A 111 9.63 -11.67 4.98
N GLY A 112 10.75 -11.43 5.66
CA GLY A 112 10.90 -10.28 6.57
C GLY A 112 10.89 -8.97 5.79
N ARG A 113 11.65 -8.92 4.69
CA ARG A 113 11.72 -7.76 3.80
C ARG A 113 10.40 -7.48 3.08
N ARG A 114 9.60 -8.50 2.78
CA ARG A 114 8.25 -8.33 2.21
C ARG A 114 7.34 -7.55 3.15
N LEU A 115 7.36 -7.84 4.45
CA LEU A 115 6.60 -7.08 5.45
C LEU A 115 7.06 -5.62 5.48
N GLU A 116 8.37 -5.39 5.54
CA GLU A 116 8.92 -4.04 5.56
C GLU A 116 8.59 -3.25 4.29
N LEU A 117 8.65 -3.90 3.11
CA LEU A 117 8.23 -3.33 1.84
C LEU A 117 6.74 -2.97 1.85
N GLU A 118 5.88 -3.83 2.40
CA GLU A 118 4.45 -3.55 2.53
C GLU A 118 4.21 -2.32 3.41
N LEU A 119 4.85 -2.25 4.58
CA LEU A 119 4.74 -1.10 5.49
C LEU A 119 5.22 0.19 4.83
N ALA A 120 6.38 0.17 4.16
CA ALA A 120 6.93 1.32 3.44
C ALA A 120 6.01 1.80 2.31
N LEU A 121 5.43 0.88 1.53
CA LEU A 121 4.51 1.20 0.44
C LEU A 121 3.18 1.77 0.96
N ARG A 122 2.62 1.19 2.04
CA ARG A 122 1.42 1.70 2.70
C ARG A 122 1.64 3.11 3.26
N ALA A 123 2.78 3.34 3.93
CA ALA A 123 3.14 4.65 4.46
C ALA A 123 3.25 5.71 3.35
N ARG A 124 3.96 5.40 2.25
CA ARG A 124 4.08 6.31 1.11
C ARG A 124 2.73 6.66 0.48
N ARG A 125 1.81 5.69 0.41
CA ARG A 125 0.45 5.91 -0.09
C ARG A 125 -0.36 6.83 0.84
N LEU A 126 -0.20 6.70 2.15
CA LEU A 126 -0.84 7.57 3.14
C LEU A 126 -0.31 9.00 3.07
N GLU A 127 1.01 9.18 2.90
CA GLU A 127 1.62 10.50 2.72
C GLU A 127 1.11 11.20 1.45
N ALA A 128 1.11 10.50 0.31
CA ALA A 128 0.61 11.06 -0.96
C ALA A 128 -0.88 11.47 -0.91
N ARG A 129 -1.70 10.73 -0.15
CA ARG A 129 -3.12 11.08 0.06
C ARG A 129 -3.28 12.36 0.86
N ARG A 130 -2.48 12.53 1.92
CA ARG A 130 -2.52 13.74 2.76
C ARG A 130 -2.06 14.98 2.01
N GLU A 131 -1.03 14.84 1.17
CA GLU A 131 -0.56 15.92 0.30
C GLU A 131 -1.62 16.34 -0.73
N ALA A 132 -2.47 15.41 -1.18
CA ALA A 132 -3.58 15.71 -2.07
C ALA A 132 -4.80 16.34 -1.36
N ALA A 133 -4.90 16.18 -0.03
CA ALA A 133 -6.00 16.65 0.80
C ALA A 133 -5.74 18.01 1.47
N GLY A 134 -4.48 18.47 1.50
CA GLY A 134 -4.05 19.78 2.03
C GLY A 134 -3.88 20.81 0.94
#